data_AF-A0A953S1B5-F1
#
_entry.id   AF-A0A953S1B5-F1
#
_cell.length_a   1.000
_cell.length_b   1.000
_cell.length_c   1.000
_cell.angle_alpha   90.00
_cell.angle_beta   90.00
_cell.angle_gamma   90.00
#
_symmetry.space_group_name_H-M   'P 1'
#
loop_
_entity.id
_entity.type
_entity.pdbx_description
1 polymer ?
#
loop_
_entity_poly.entity_id
_entity_poly.type
_entity_poly.pdbx_seq_one_letter_code
_entity_poly.pdbx_strand_id
1 'polypeptide(L)'
;MSKLKLAFVLATTCSAAFGSTIVIPNANTNTVGNQADTSTGGSGDIRSQQLLGSGQFTSVGGSLLIDQLSFRTAPGMGSLDLTVTTLNLFLSTSPKFPNTGGPLMSATFADNVGPDNTLVYSGPVAFQSPGCAGPGVCPFDLSILFTTPFLYDPTKGRLLIDVKMTGFTEQPGGALDAVSFSPPGGGSVASVNGALSDAAGNFDFSGDILQLRYTAVPEPASGALMLTGAAALGWIRRRRSYLK
;
A
#
# COMPACT_ATOMS: atom_id res chain seq x y z
N MET A 1 -47.38 -39.35 -10.74
CA MET A 1 -46.10 -39.27 -11.49
C MET A 1 -45.34 -38.02 -11.04
N SER A 2 -44.06 -38.20 -10.76
CA SER A 2 -43.16 -37.42 -9.91
C SER A 2 -42.92 -35.96 -10.35
N LYS A 3 -42.97 -35.00 -9.40
CA LYS A 3 -42.51 -33.61 -9.62
C LYS A 3 -41.02 -33.52 -9.28
N LEU A 4 -40.20 -33.42 -10.32
CA LEU A 4 -38.75 -33.23 -10.24
C LEU A 4 -38.44 -31.87 -9.59
N LYS A 5 -37.86 -31.86 -8.38
CA LYS A 5 -37.37 -30.64 -7.72
C LYS A 5 -35.92 -30.42 -8.16
N LEU A 6 -35.69 -29.42 -9.00
CA LEU A 6 -34.35 -29.00 -9.38
C LEU A 6 -33.75 -28.14 -8.26
N ALA A 7 -32.77 -28.66 -7.54
CA ALA A 7 -31.99 -27.91 -6.56
C ALA A 7 -30.80 -27.26 -7.26
N PHE A 8 -30.70 -25.94 -7.23
CA PHE A 8 -29.55 -25.18 -7.72
C PHE A 8 -28.52 -25.11 -6.59
N VAL A 9 -27.41 -25.86 -6.72
CA VAL A 9 -26.27 -25.77 -5.80
C VAL A 9 -25.38 -24.63 -6.29
N LEU A 10 -25.30 -23.56 -5.50
CA LEU A 10 -24.41 -22.43 -5.76
C LEU A 10 -23.02 -22.79 -5.21
N ALA A 11 -22.11 -23.19 -6.09
CA ALA A 11 -20.72 -23.46 -5.73
C ALA A 11 -19.97 -22.13 -5.54
N THR A 12 -19.77 -21.71 -4.29
CA THR A 12 -18.81 -20.66 -3.94
C THR A 12 -17.40 -21.20 -4.15
N THR A 13 -16.78 -20.87 -5.28
CA THR A 13 -15.37 -21.18 -5.54
C THR A 13 -14.50 -20.30 -4.65
N CYS A 14 -14.04 -20.86 -3.52
CA CYS A 14 -12.95 -20.27 -2.74
C CYS A 14 -11.64 -20.58 -3.47
N SER A 15 -11.19 -19.68 -4.34
CA SER A 15 -9.85 -19.78 -4.92
C SER A 15 -8.85 -19.34 -3.85
N ALA A 16 -7.88 -20.20 -3.52
CA ALA A 16 -6.73 -19.79 -2.75
C ALA A 16 -5.95 -18.76 -3.58
N ALA A 17 -6.05 -17.49 -3.23
CA ALA A 17 -5.29 -16.43 -3.89
C ALA A 17 -3.87 -16.43 -3.30
N PHE A 18 -2.87 -16.72 -4.14
CA PHE A 18 -1.48 -16.42 -3.82
C PHE A 18 -1.30 -14.90 -3.75
N GLY A 19 -0.45 -14.42 -2.84
CA GLY A 19 -0.16 -13.00 -2.68
C GLY A 19 0.37 -12.40 -3.99
N SER A 20 -0.32 -11.38 -4.51
CA SER A 20 0.10 -10.57 -5.65
C SER A 20 0.97 -9.42 -5.15
N THR A 21 1.73 -8.79 -6.05
CA THR A 21 2.53 -7.60 -5.72
C THR A 21 2.15 -6.41 -6.59
N ILE A 22 2.33 -5.21 -6.04
CA ILE A 22 2.19 -3.95 -6.78
C ILE A 22 3.33 -3.02 -6.39
N VAL A 23 3.98 -2.42 -7.39
CA VAL A 23 5.04 -1.42 -7.20
C VAL A 23 4.43 -0.04 -7.31
N ILE A 24 4.75 0.83 -6.35
CA ILE A 24 4.24 2.19 -6.30
C ILE A 24 5.42 3.16 -6.26
N PRO A 25 5.51 4.13 -7.20
CA PRO A 25 4.59 4.35 -8.32
C PRO A 25 4.59 3.22 -9.37
N ASN A 26 3.43 2.97 -9.99
CA ASN A 26 3.25 1.90 -10.99
C ASN A 26 4.21 2.05 -12.19
N ALA A 27 4.54 3.29 -12.57
CA ALA A 27 5.48 3.61 -13.65
C ALA A 27 6.92 3.11 -13.37
N ASN A 28 7.25 2.88 -12.10
CA ASN A 28 8.58 2.46 -11.65
C ASN A 28 8.71 0.95 -11.45
N THR A 29 7.69 0.16 -11.84
CA THR A 29 7.77 -1.31 -11.80
C THR A 29 9.02 -1.83 -12.50
N ASN A 30 9.31 -1.33 -13.70
CA ASN A 30 10.46 -1.72 -14.53
C ASN A 30 11.37 -0.54 -14.86
N THR A 31 11.21 0.58 -14.16
CA THR A 31 11.94 1.83 -14.40
C THR A 31 12.54 2.32 -13.10
N VAL A 32 13.82 2.68 -13.13
CA VAL A 32 14.52 3.31 -12.00
C VAL A 32 13.87 4.65 -11.66
N GLY A 33 13.95 5.05 -10.40
CA GLY A 33 13.57 6.38 -9.95
C GLY A 33 14.41 7.49 -10.58
N ASN A 34 13.93 8.73 -10.45
CA ASN A 34 14.67 9.93 -10.83
C ASN A 34 15.33 10.63 -9.64
N GLN A 35 15.29 10.00 -8.46
CA GLN A 35 15.90 10.46 -7.22
C GLN A 35 16.44 9.24 -6.45
N ALA A 36 17.25 9.50 -5.43
CA ALA A 36 17.65 8.50 -4.45
C ALA A 36 17.50 9.08 -3.04
N ASP A 37 16.92 8.31 -2.11
CA ASP A 37 16.98 8.64 -0.69
C ASP A 37 18.31 8.12 -0.14
N THR A 38 19.27 9.04 -0.02
CA THR A 38 20.68 8.69 0.14
C THR A 38 21.05 8.55 1.60
N SER A 39 21.63 7.42 1.97
CA SER A 39 22.25 7.27 3.27
C SER A 39 23.48 8.17 3.38
N THR A 40 23.42 9.14 4.29
CA THR A 40 24.59 9.90 4.74
C THR A 40 25.35 9.20 5.87
N GLY A 41 24.90 8.01 6.27
CA GLY A 41 25.28 7.35 7.52
C GLY A 41 24.78 8.13 8.75
N GLY A 42 24.73 7.43 9.89
CA GLY A 42 24.38 8.04 11.17
C GLY A 42 23.55 7.15 12.06
N SER A 43 23.06 7.73 13.16
CA SER A 43 22.14 7.08 14.08
C SER A 43 21.18 8.08 14.70
N GLY A 44 20.01 7.60 15.11
CA GLY A 44 19.02 8.46 15.76
C GLY A 44 17.63 7.86 15.79
N ASP A 45 16.64 8.76 15.94
CA ASP A 45 15.22 8.45 15.95
C ASP A 45 14.52 9.32 14.90
N ILE A 46 13.76 8.70 14.01
CA ILE A 46 13.10 9.39 12.90
C ILE A 46 11.65 8.93 12.74
N ARG A 47 10.82 9.83 12.22
CA ARG A 47 9.51 9.51 11.70
C ARG A 47 9.44 9.93 10.24
N SER A 48 8.99 9.00 9.41
CA SER A 48 8.71 9.22 8.01
C SER A 48 7.28 8.83 7.70
N GLN A 49 6.56 9.69 7.01
CA GLN A 49 5.27 9.38 6.42
C GLN A 49 5.40 9.42 4.91
N GLN A 50 4.89 8.41 4.22
CA GLN A 50 4.74 8.40 2.77
C GLN A 50 3.28 8.13 2.40
N LEU A 51 2.72 9.02 1.59
CA LEU A 51 1.33 8.97 1.15
C LEU A 51 1.25 8.50 -0.29
N LEU A 52 0.46 7.46 -0.56
CA LEU A 52 0.30 6.85 -1.88
C LEU A 52 -1.08 7.15 -2.47
N GLY A 53 -1.10 7.67 -3.71
CA GLY A 53 -2.31 7.99 -4.46
C GLY A 53 -3.18 6.76 -4.71
N SER A 54 -4.50 6.86 -4.50
CA SER A 54 -5.45 5.74 -4.70
C SER A 54 -5.52 5.29 -6.16
N GLY A 55 -5.21 6.17 -7.12
CA GLY A 55 -5.10 5.83 -8.53
C GLY A 55 -4.04 4.78 -8.86
N GLN A 56 -3.08 4.55 -7.96
CA GLN A 56 -2.07 3.50 -8.10
C GLN A 56 -2.66 2.09 -7.93
N PHE A 57 -3.84 1.95 -7.33
CA PHE A 57 -4.44 0.65 -7.00
C PHE A 57 -5.56 0.23 -7.96
N THR A 58 -5.73 0.95 -9.07
CA THR A 58 -6.81 0.73 -10.06
C THR A 58 -6.78 -0.66 -10.69
N SER A 59 -5.61 -1.29 -10.82
CA SER A 59 -5.45 -2.65 -11.35
C SER A 59 -5.99 -3.75 -10.43
N VAL A 60 -6.20 -3.47 -9.14
CA VAL A 60 -6.71 -4.45 -8.16
C VAL A 60 -8.21 -4.67 -8.31
N GLY A 61 -8.96 -3.64 -8.69
CA GLY A 61 -10.42 -3.72 -8.91
C GLY A 61 -11.26 -3.88 -7.64
N GLY A 62 -10.70 -3.65 -6.45
CA GLY A 62 -11.40 -3.75 -5.15
C GLY A 62 -10.46 -3.53 -3.97
N SER A 63 -10.92 -3.92 -2.78
CA SER A 63 -10.10 -3.87 -1.57
C SER A 63 -8.95 -4.88 -1.63
N LEU A 64 -7.85 -4.57 -0.96
CA LEU A 64 -6.67 -5.41 -0.87
C LEU A 64 -6.27 -5.61 0.60
N LEU A 65 -5.95 -6.84 0.95
CA LEU A 65 -5.34 -7.18 2.24
C LEU A 65 -3.83 -7.15 2.08
N ILE A 66 -3.19 -6.07 2.52
CA ILE A 66 -1.75 -5.85 2.42
C ILE A 66 -1.06 -6.55 3.58
N ASP A 67 -0.01 -7.32 3.30
CA ASP A 67 0.70 -8.11 4.31
C ASP A 67 2.23 -7.97 4.27
N GLN A 68 2.77 -7.22 3.31
CA GLN A 68 4.20 -6.97 3.20
C GLN A 68 4.47 -5.60 2.56
N LEU A 69 5.51 -4.94 3.04
CA LEU A 69 6.13 -3.77 2.43
C LEU A 69 7.57 -4.11 2.09
N SER A 70 8.01 -3.76 0.88
CA SER A 70 9.38 -3.96 0.45
C SER A 70 9.92 -2.72 -0.24
N PHE A 71 11.20 -2.44 -0.02
CA PHE A 71 11.96 -1.39 -0.72
C PHE A 71 13.03 -2.01 -1.60
N ARG A 72 13.51 -1.22 -2.55
CA ARG A 72 14.69 -1.56 -3.36
C ARG A 72 15.73 -0.46 -3.24
N THR A 73 16.98 -0.83 -3.39
CA THR A 73 18.09 0.12 -3.47
C THR A 73 18.11 0.85 -4.81
N ALA A 74 18.68 2.05 -4.82
CA ALA A 74 18.95 2.80 -6.03
C ALA A 74 20.13 2.16 -6.79
N PRO A 75 20.02 1.93 -8.11
CA PRO A 75 21.08 1.27 -8.87
C PRO A 75 22.34 2.13 -8.94
N GLY A 76 23.49 1.49 -8.76
CA GLY A 76 24.81 2.13 -8.78
C GLY A 76 25.17 2.87 -7.49
N MET A 77 24.31 2.87 -6.46
CA MET A 77 24.52 3.63 -5.23
C MET A 77 25.26 2.88 -4.12
N GLY A 78 25.69 1.63 -4.35
CA GLY A 78 26.39 0.81 -3.35
C GLY A 78 25.45 -0.06 -2.50
N SER A 79 26.01 -0.68 -1.46
CA SER A 79 25.24 -1.51 -0.52
C SER A 79 24.52 -0.66 0.52
N LEU A 80 23.33 -1.09 0.93
CA LEU A 80 22.60 -0.49 2.05
C LEU A 80 22.69 -1.40 3.27
N ASP A 81 23.07 -0.84 4.42
CA ASP A 81 23.07 -1.52 5.72
C ASP A 81 22.49 -0.60 6.79
N LEU A 82 21.27 -0.93 7.23
CA LEU A 82 20.48 -0.18 8.19
C LEU A 82 19.97 -1.13 9.28
N THR A 83 20.26 -0.83 10.52
CA THR A 83 19.70 -1.53 11.69
C THR A 83 18.79 -0.59 12.46
N VAL A 84 17.67 -1.11 12.99
CA VAL A 84 16.70 -0.34 13.76
C VAL A 84 16.36 -1.12 15.02
N THR A 85 16.53 -0.50 16.18
CA THR A 85 16.21 -1.13 17.47
C THR A 85 14.71 -1.40 17.61
N THR A 86 13.88 -0.44 17.21
CA THR A 86 12.42 -0.63 17.15
C THR A 86 11.85 0.16 15.97
N LEU A 87 11.28 -0.57 15.02
CA LEU A 87 10.48 -0.01 13.93
C LEU A 87 9.01 -0.26 14.24
N ASN A 88 8.23 0.83 14.38
CA ASN A 88 6.78 0.77 14.40
C ASN A 88 6.24 1.23 13.05
N LEU A 89 5.59 0.32 12.33
CA LEU A 89 4.99 0.59 11.03
C LEU A 89 3.48 0.68 11.17
N PHE A 90 2.92 1.81 10.76
CA PHE A 90 1.48 2.01 10.72
C PHE A 90 0.99 2.22 9.29
N LEU A 91 -0.16 1.64 8.97
CA LEU A 91 -0.91 1.93 7.75
C LEU A 91 -2.26 2.55 8.12
N SER A 92 -2.71 3.50 7.31
CA SER A 92 -4.05 4.11 7.45
C SER A 92 -4.56 4.65 6.11
N THR A 93 -5.86 4.89 6.03
CA THR A 93 -6.52 5.57 4.92
C THR A 93 -6.54 7.08 5.17
N SER A 94 -5.75 7.83 4.41
CA SER A 94 -5.62 9.29 4.57
C SER A 94 -6.68 10.09 3.81
N PRO A 95 -7.20 11.18 4.41
CA PRO A 95 -8.03 12.16 3.71
C PRO A 95 -7.20 13.14 2.86
N LYS A 96 -5.87 13.07 2.88
CA LYS A 96 -4.95 13.97 2.18
C LYS A 96 -4.50 13.45 0.83
N PHE A 97 -4.06 14.31 -0.07
CA PHE A 97 -3.61 13.97 -1.42
C PHE A 97 -2.10 14.21 -1.55
N PRO A 98 -1.36 13.33 -2.26
CA PRO A 98 0.07 13.54 -2.48
C PRO A 98 0.37 14.65 -3.51
N ASN A 99 -0.60 14.97 -4.38
CA ASN A 99 -0.49 16.05 -5.36
C ASN A 99 -1.88 16.70 -5.58
N THR A 100 -2.51 16.50 -6.74
CA THR A 100 -3.81 17.11 -7.04
C THR A 100 -4.98 16.24 -6.58
N GLY A 101 -6.19 16.81 -6.55
CA GLY A 101 -7.45 16.09 -6.31
C GLY A 101 -8.13 16.40 -4.97
N GLY A 102 -7.46 17.14 -4.09
CA GLY A 102 -8.05 17.65 -2.84
C GLY A 102 -6.98 18.20 -1.88
N PRO A 103 -7.25 18.21 -0.56
CA PRO A 103 -6.31 18.77 0.42
C PRO A 103 -4.98 18.04 0.40
N LEU A 104 -3.88 18.77 0.17
CA LEU A 104 -2.53 18.21 0.17
C LEU A 104 -2.14 17.59 1.52
N MET A 105 -1.21 16.65 1.49
CA MET A 105 -0.51 16.14 2.67
C MET A 105 0.02 17.32 3.51
N SER A 106 -0.16 17.22 4.82
CA SER A 106 0.26 18.22 5.80
C SER A 106 1.67 17.91 6.29
N ALA A 107 2.47 18.93 6.57
CA ALA A 107 3.72 18.76 7.32
C ALA A 107 3.48 18.26 8.75
N THR A 108 2.30 18.51 9.32
CA THR A 108 1.90 17.98 10.63
C THR A 108 1.51 16.52 10.49
N PHE A 109 2.26 15.61 11.10
CA PHE A 109 2.07 14.17 10.90
C PHE A 109 0.67 13.67 11.27
N ALA A 110 0.07 14.22 12.34
CA ALA A 110 -1.25 13.79 12.83
C ALA A 110 -2.38 14.11 11.84
N ASP A 111 -2.24 15.17 11.03
CA ASP A 111 -3.28 15.59 10.06
C ASP A 111 -3.38 14.65 8.86
N ASN A 112 -2.38 13.80 8.66
CA ASN A 112 -2.32 12.86 7.54
C ASN A 112 -2.99 11.52 7.86
N VAL A 113 -3.12 11.19 9.14
CA VAL A 113 -3.50 9.86 9.62
C VAL A 113 -5.01 9.64 9.51
N GLY A 114 -5.38 8.45 9.03
CA GLY A 114 -6.76 7.98 8.92
C GLY A 114 -7.36 7.45 10.23
N PRO A 115 -8.70 7.31 10.29
CA PRO A 115 -9.38 6.72 11.45
C PRO A 115 -9.10 5.21 11.62
N ASP A 116 -8.63 4.53 10.58
CA ASP A 116 -8.28 3.11 10.53
C ASP A 116 -6.78 2.85 10.80
N ASN A 117 -6.10 3.78 11.48
CA ASN A 117 -4.68 3.67 11.76
C ASN A 117 -4.33 2.39 12.54
N THR A 118 -3.58 1.51 11.86
CA THR A 118 -3.28 0.16 12.34
C THR A 118 -1.77 -0.03 12.44
N LEU A 119 -1.30 -0.48 13.61
CA LEU A 119 0.08 -0.94 13.77
C LEU A 119 0.23 -2.31 13.08
N VAL A 120 0.88 -2.34 11.92
CA VAL A 120 1.01 -3.56 11.11
C VAL A 120 2.28 -4.34 11.43
N TYR A 121 3.28 -3.67 12.02
CA TYR A 121 4.53 -4.28 12.46
C TYR A 121 5.15 -3.48 13.60
N SER A 122 5.72 -4.19 14.58
CA SER A 122 6.51 -3.60 15.67
C SER A 122 7.63 -4.57 16.05
N GLY A 123 8.87 -4.14 15.94
CA GLY A 123 10.03 -4.97 16.27
C GLY A 123 11.35 -4.42 15.72
N PRO A 124 12.47 -5.09 16.04
CA PRO A 124 13.77 -4.75 15.45
C PRO A 124 13.83 -5.15 13.99
N VAL A 125 14.52 -4.35 13.16
CA VAL A 125 14.73 -4.64 11.73
C VAL A 125 16.20 -4.46 11.38
N ALA A 126 16.72 -5.35 10.54
CA ALA A 126 18.01 -5.20 9.88
C ALA A 126 17.78 -5.29 8.36
N PHE A 127 18.03 -4.19 7.69
CA PHE A 127 17.94 -4.06 6.25
C PHE A 127 19.33 -4.11 5.65
N GLN A 128 19.58 -5.16 4.87
CA GLN A 128 20.85 -5.40 4.22
C GLN A 128 20.59 -5.70 2.75
N SER A 129 21.11 -4.85 1.87
CA SER A 129 21.09 -5.08 0.43
C SER A 129 22.50 -4.88 -0.12
N PRO A 130 23.01 -5.80 -0.95
CA PRO A 130 24.29 -5.59 -1.65
C PRO A 130 24.21 -4.46 -2.70
N GLY A 131 23.02 -3.90 -2.94
CA GLY A 131 22.78 -2.99 -4.05
C GLY A 131 22.74 -3.73 -5.39
N CYS A 132 22.74 -2.96 -6.48
CA CYS A 132 22.92 -3.51 -7.81
C CYS A 132 23.76 -2.55 -8.68
N ALA A 133 24.49 -3.09 -9.66
CA ALA A 133 25.44 -2.33 -10.47
C ALA A 133 24.79 -1.32 -11.45
N GLY A 134 23.46 -1.36 -11.63
CA GLY A 134 22.74 -0.55 -12.61
C GLY A 134 23.01 -0.96 -14.07
N PRO A 135 22.34 -0.34 -15.05
CA PRO A 135 21.32 0.71 -14.91
C PRO A 135 19.89 0.16 -14.70
N GLY A 136 19.73 -1.17 -14.58
CA GLY A 136 18.44 -1.81 -14.34
C GLY A 136 17.91 -1.58 -12.93
N VAL A 137 16.61 -1.84 -12.73
CA VAL A 137 15.99 -1.81 -11.41
C VAL A 137 16.64 -2.83 -10.47
N CYS A 138 16.98 -2.42 -9.25
CA CYS A 138 17.43 -3.37 -8.23
C CYS A 138 16.24 -4.22 -7.73
N PRO A 139 16.49 -5.41 -7.17
CA PRO A 139 15.46 -6.23 -6.54
C PRO A 139 14.82 -5.53 -5.34
N PHE A 140 13.56 -5.84 -5.06
CA PHE A 140 12.90 -5.49 -3.79
C PHE A 140 13.31 -6.46 -2.69
N ASP A 141 14.52 -6.31 -2.15
CA ASP A 141 15.13 -7.22 -1.18
C ASP A 141 15.04 -6.73 0.28
N LEU A 142 14.58 -5.50 0.51
CA LEU A 142 14.44 -4.90 1.84
C LEU A 142 12.98 -5.00 2.30
N SER A 143 12.62 -6.09 2.99
CA SER A 143 11.21 -6.44 3.26
C SER A 143 10.82 -6.45 4.73
N ILE A 144 9.62 -5.95 5.02
CA ILE A 144 8.93 -6.07 6.31
C ILE A 144 7.64 -6.88 6.09
N LEU A 145 7.57 -8.05 6.71
CA LEU A 145 6.34 -8.84 6.77
C LEU A 145 5.46 -8.33 7.92
N PHE A 146 4.18 -8.08 7.64
CA PHE A 146 3.26 -7.54 8.65
C PHE A 146 2.84 -8.64 9.62
N THR A 147 2.83 -8.31 10.91
CA THR A 147 2.22 -9.16 11.95
C THR A 147 0.70 -8.99 11.96
N THR A 148 0.21 -7.83 11.52
CA THR A 148 -1.22 -7.54 11.33
C THR A 148 -1.44 -7.03 9.90
N PRO A 149 -1.98 -7.85 8.99
CA PRO A 149 -2.32 -7.41 7.65
C PRO A 149 -3.33 -6.26 7.66
N PHE A 150 -3.22 -5.33 6.71
CA PHE A 150 -4.06 -4.14 6.62
C PHE A 150 -5.03 -4.23 5.45
N LEU A 151 -6.33 -4.16 5.72
CA LEU A 151 -7.37 -4.13 4.70
C LEU A 151 -7.52 -2.70 4.15
N TYR A 152 -6.99 -2.47 2.96
CA TYR A 152 -7.06 -1.17 2.29
C TYR A 152 -8.14 -1.17 1.20
N ASP A 153 -8.96 -0.12 1.20
CA ASP A 153 -9.98 0.15 0.19
C ASP A 153 -9.63 1.49 -0.50
N PRO A 154 -9.15 1.45 -1.77
CA PRO A 154 -8.74 2.66 -2.49
C PRO A 154 -9.86 3.70 -2.68
N THR A 155 -11.13 3.31 -2.51
CA THR A 155 -12.28 4.22 -2.63
C THR A 155 -12.49 5.07 -1.38
N LYS A 156 -11.93 4.68 -0.24
CA LYS A 156 -12.09 5.38 1.05
C LYS A 156 -11.01 6.42 1.32
N GLY A 157 -9.96 6.48 0.51
CA GLY A 157 -8.89 7.46 0.63
C GLY A 157 -7.56 6.93 0.11
N ARG A 158 -6.48 7.68 0.37
CA ARG A 158 -5.12 7.33 -0.05
C ARG A 158 -4.46 6.45 1.02
N LEU A 159 -3.51 5.60 0.63
CA LEU A 159 -2.79 4.80 1.60
C LEU A 159 -1.67 5.63 2.23
N LEU A 160 -1.67 5.81 3.54
CA LEU A 160 -0.56 6.39 4.29
C LEU A 160 0.27 5.26 4.90
N ILE A 161 1.58 5.33 4.70
CA ILE A 161 2.59 4.55 5.42
C ILE A 161 3.26 5.50 6.41
N ASP A 162 3.27 5.15 7.70
CA ASP A 162 3.90 5.94 8.77
C ASP A 162 4.90 5.04 9.51
N VAL A 163 6.18 5.33 9.29
CA VAL A 163 7.31 4.60 9.84
C VAL A 163 7.90 5.41 10.98
N LYS A 164 7.99 4.79 12.16
CA LYS A 164 8.66 5.35 13.33
C LYS A 164 9.82 4.45 13.68
N MET A 165 11.03 4.97 13.55
CA MET A 165 12.26 4.25 13.87
C MET A 165 12.86 4.83 15.16
N THR A 166 13.19 3.95 16.08
CA THR A 166 13.94 4.27 17.30
C THR A 166 15.27 3.53 17.28
N GLY A 167 16.35 4.24 17.56
CA GLY A 167 17.71 3.73 17.60
C GLY A 167 18.12 3.12 16.27
N PHE A 168 17.91 3.85 15.17
CA PHE A 168 18.44 3.42 13.87
C PHE A 168 19.96 3.65 13.83
N THR A 169 20.67 2.83 13.07
CA THR A 169 22.08 3.01 12.72
C THR A 169 22.28 2.59 11.29
N GLU A 170 22.84 3.48 10.48
CA GLU A 170 22.98 3.30 9.04
C GLU A 170 24.43 3.53 8.61
N GLN A 171 24.92 2.69 7.70
CA GLN A 171 26.21 2.87 7.05
C GLN A 171 26.08 3.79 5.83
N PRO A 172 27.00 4.75 5.64
CA PRO A 172 26.98 5.63 4.48
C PRO A 172 27.26 4.85 3.19
N GLY A 173 26.80 5.39 2.06
CA GLY A 173 27.15 4.86 0.73
C GLY A 173 26.20 3.80 0.18
N GLY A 174 24.95 3.80 0.65
CA GLY A 174 23.80 3.16 0.01
C GLY A 174 22.67 4.18 -0.16
N ALA A 175 21.64 3.83 -0.93
CA ALA A 175 20.44 4.66 -1.07
C ALA A 175 19.22 3.83 -1.45
N LEU A 176 18.03 4.26 -1.05
CA LEU A 176 16.78 3.74 -1.59
C LEU A 176 16.46 4.40 -2.93
N ASP A 177 15.84 3.63 -3.84
CA ASP A 177 15.37 4.16 -5.12
C ASP A 177 14.11 5.01 -4.88
N ALA A 178 14.12 6.25 -5.35
CA ALA A 178 13.09 7.23 -5.03
C ALA A 178 12.61 8.00 -6.27
N VAL A 179 11.45 8.64 -6.14
CA VAL A 179 10.94 9.56 -7.17
C VAL A 179 10.69 10.93 -6.59
N SER A 180 10.91 11.96 -7.40
CA SER A 180 10.39 13.31 -7.19
C SER A 180 9.65 13.81 -8.43
N PHE A 181 8.79 14.80 -8.23
CA PHE A 181 8.09 15.48 -9.31
C PHE A 181 7.85 16.95 -8.98
N SER A 182 7.52 17.73 -10.02
CA SER A 182 7.14 19.14 -9.88
C SER A 182 5.62 19.29 -9.96
N PRO A 183 4.93 19.67 -8.88
CA PRO A 183 3.48 19.89 -8.92
C PRO A 183 3.13 21.10 -9.82
N PRO A 184 1.92 21.13 -10.41
CA PRO A 184 0.86 20.12 -10.30
C PRO A 184 1.06 18.92 -11.26
N GLY A 185 2.12 18.89 -12.06
CA GLY A 185 2.35 17.85 -13.07
C GLY A 185 2.83 16.51 -12.48
N GLY A 186 2.19 15.41 -12.88
CA GLY A 186 2.61 14.05 -12.49
C GLY A 186 2.41 13.74 -11.00
N GLY A 187 3.16 12.76 -10.47
CA GLY A 187 3.21 12.46 -9.04
C GLY A 187 2.06 11.64 -8.46
N SER A 188 2.41 10.58 -7.74
CA SER A 188 1.46 9.72 -7.02
C SER A 188 1.88 9.41 -5.59
N VAL A 189 2.95 10.04 -5.14
CA VAL A 189 3.51 9.88 -3.79
C VAL A 189 3.84 11.25 -3.21
N ALA A 190 3.88 11.37 -1.89
CA ALA A 190 4.45 12.51 -1.19
C ALA A 190 4.95 12.04 0.16
N SER A 191 5.94 12.73 0.73
CA SER A 191 6.55 12.35 1.99
C SER A 191 6.61 13.49 2.99
N VAL A 192 6.62 13.14 4.27
CA VAL A 192 6.95 14.05 5.37
C VAL A 192 7.95 13.36 6.26
N ASN A 193 9.10 13.99 6.50
CA ASN A 193 10.20 13.42 7.28
C ASN A 193 10.60 14.35 8.41
N GLY A 194 10.85 13.83 9.61
CA GLY A 194 11.24 14.64 10.76
C GLY A 194 11.71 13.79 11.95
N ALA A 195 12.20 14.45 13.01
CA ALA A 195 12.59 13.73 14.21
C ALA A 195 11.38 13.03 14.84
N LEU A 196 11.60 11.90 15.51
CA LEU A 196 10.52 11.12 16.12
C LEU A 196 9.71 11.91 17.16
N SER A 197 10.35 12.88 17.83
CA SER A 197 9.73 13.75 18.84
C SER A 197 8.87 14.87 18.25
N ASP A 198 9.00 15.16 16.96
CA ASP A 198 8.42 16.35 16.37
C ASP A 198 6.96 16.11 15.97
N ALA A 199 6.12 17.14 16.16
CA ALA A 199 4.74 17.11 15.71
C ALA A 199 4.60 17.30 14.18
N ALA A 200 5.60 17.91 13.56
CA ALA A 200 5.65 18.21 12.14
C ALA A 200 7.05 17.91 11.57
N GLY A 201 7.11 17.66 10.26
CA GLY A 201 8.35 17.42 9.54
C GLY A 201 8.48 18.28 8.28
N ASN A 202 9.49 17.96 7.48
CA ASN A 202 9.70 18.53 6.16
C ASN A 202 8.85 17.78 5.15
N PHE A 203 7.98 18.50 4.45
CA PHE A 203 7.14 17.97 3.39
C PHE A 203 7.86 18.04 2.05
N ASP A 204 7.79 16.95 1.28
CA ASP A 204 8.41 16.85 -0.04
C ASP A 204 7.47 16.18 -1.06
N PHE A 205 7.53 16.66 -2.31
CA PHE A 205 6.90 16.02 -3.48
C PHE A 205 7.77 14.87 -4.00
N SER A 206 8.11 13.97 -3.09
CA SER A 206 8.93 12.78 -3.34
C SER A 206 8.45 11.59 -2.51
N GLY A 207 9.07 10.43 -2.74
CA GLY A 207 8.90 9.25 -1.92
C GLY A 207 9.70 8.08 -2.47
N ASP A 208 9.92 7.09 -1.62
CA ASP A 208 10.59 5.86 -2.00
C ASP A 208 9.71 5.03 -2.93
N ILE A 209 10.36 4.35 -3.88
CA ILE A 209 9.71 3.34 -4.69
C ILE A 209 9.60 2.07 -3.84
N LEU A 210 8.36 1.66 -3.59
CA LEU A 210 8.06 0.53 -2.73
C LEU A 210 7.22 -0.52 -3.46
N GLN A 211 7.28 -1.75 -2.97
CA GLN A 211 6.43 -2.85 -3.39
C GLN A 211 5.55 -3.29 -2.22
N LEU A 212 4.27 -3.45 -2.48
CA LEU A 212 3.34 -4.06 -1.54
C LEU A 212 3.01 -5.47 -2.00
N ARG A 213 3.02 -6.43 -1.07
CA ARG A 213 2.37 -7.72 -1.28
C ARG A 213 0.96 -7.67 -0.70
N TYR A 214 0.02 -8.22 -1.43
CA TYR A 214 -1.38 -8.20 -1.04
C TYR A 214 -2.16 -9.42 -1.56
N THR A 215 -3.28 -9.68 -0.90
CA THR A 215 -4.33 -10.56 -1.43
C THR A 215 -5.50 -9.70 -1.86
N ALA A 216 -5.92 -9.79 -3.12
CA ALA A 216 -7.13 -9.12 -3.58
C ALA A 216 -8.33 -9.70 -2.82
N VAL A 217 -9.17 -8.84 -2.24
CA VAL A 217 -10.39 -9.24 -1.54
C VAL A 217 -11.54 -9.00 -2.51
N PRO A 218 -12.13 -10.04 -3.12
CA PRO A 218 -13.26 -9.87 -4.01
C PRO A 218 -14.37 -9.14 -3.25
N GLU A 219 -14.95 -8.11 -3.87
CA GLU A 219 -16.19 -7.54 -3.34
C GLU A 219 -17.20 -8.69 -3.22
N PRO A 220 -17.79 -8.93 -2.05
CA PRO A 220 -18.68 -10.05 -1.87
C PRO A 220 -19.78 -9.96 -2.94
N ALA A 221 -20.13 -11.11 -3.52
CA ALA A 221 -21.14 -11.28 -4.55
C ALA A 221 -22.56 -10.83 -4.12
N SER A 222 -22.70 -10.02 -3.06
CA SER A 222 -23.89 -9.34 -2.58
C SER A 222 -24.68 -8.68 -3.72
N GLY A 223 -24.01 -8.06 -4.70
CA GLY A 223 -24.67 -7.55 -5.91
C GLY A 223 -25.30 -8.65 -6.76
N ALA A 224 -24.59 -9.76 -6.98
CA ALA A 224 -25.12 -10.91 -7.69
C ALA A 224 -26.23 -11.63 -6.90
N LEU A 225 -26.12 -11.71 -5.56
CA LEU A 225 -27.14 -12.23 -4.65
C LEU A 225 -28.40 -11.36 -4.65
N MET A 226 -28.25 -10.05 -4.71
CA MET A 226 -29.37 -9.12 -4.79
C MET A 226 -30.07 -9.18 -6.15
N LEU A 227 -29.32 -9.28 -7.25
CA LEU A 227 -29.87 -9.44 -8.60
C LEU A 227 -30.56 -10.79 -8.79
N THR A 228 -29.96 -11.88 -8.31
CA THR A 228 -30.57 -13.21 -8.36
C THR A 228 -31.77 -13.32 -7.42
N GLY A 229 -31.71 -12.69 -6.23
CA GLY A 229 -32.85 -12.57 -5.31
C GLY A 229 -34.02 -11.80 -5.91
N ALA A 230 -33.76 -10.67 -6.57
CA ALA A 230 -34.78 -9.88 -7.25
C ALA A 230 -35.38 -10.62 -8.46
N ALA A 231 -34.57 -11.34 -9.24
CA ALA A 231 -35.03 -12.17 -10.34
C ALA A 231 -35.91 -13.34 -9.86
N ALA A 232 -35.53 -14.00 -8.76
CA ALA A 232 -36.31 -15.06 -8.14
C ALA A 232 -37.67 -14.53 -7.63
N LEU A 233 -37.68 -13.37 -6.96
CA LEU A 233 -38.92 -12.72 -6.51
C LEU A 233 -39.83 -12.30 -7.68
N GLY A 234 -39.25 -11.76 -8.76
CA GLY A 234 -39.98 -11.41 -9.98
C GLY A 234 -40.62 -12.63 -10.66
N TRP A 235 -39.91 -13.76 -10.69
CA TRP A 235 -40.41 -15.01 -11.25
C TRP A 235 -41.53 -15.64 -10.40
N ILE A 236 -41.39 -15.63 -9.07
CA ILE A 236 -42.43 -16.08 -8.14
C ILE A 236 -43.70 -15.22 -8.29
N ARG A 237 -43.55 -13.90 -8.44
CA ARG A 237 -44.68 -12.98 -8.65
C ARG A 237 -45.40 -13.24 -9.97
N ARG A 238 -44.66 -13.48 -11.07
CA ARG A 238 -45.23 -13.85 -12.37
C ARG A 238 -46.02 -15.17 -12.30
N ARG A 239 -45.53 -16.17 -11.58
CA ARG A 239 -46.26 -17.47 -11.45
C ARG A 239 -47.59 -17.35 -10.71
N ARG A 240 -47.72 -16.42 -9.76
CA ARG A 240 -48.98 -16.19 -9.02
C ARG A 240 -50.08 -15.52 -9.87
N SER A 241 -49.71 -14.77 -10.91
CA SER A 241 -50.68 -14.12 -11.81
C SER A 241 -51.29 -15.06 -12.87
N TYR A 242 -50.71 -16.24 -13.11
CA TYR A 242 -51.26 -17.24 -14.05
C TYR A 242 -52.18 -18.29 -13.38
N LEU A 243 -52.43 -18.16 -12.07
CA LEU A 243 -53.27 -19.07 -11.28
C LEU A 243 -54.60 -18.41 -10.86
N LYS A 244 -55.01 -17.35 -11.54
CA LYS A 244 -56.34 -16.75 -11.42
C LYS A 244 -57.12 -16.99 -12.70
#